data_AF-J9GHU0-F1
#
_entry.id   AF-J9GHU0-F1
#
_cell.length_a   1.000
_cell.length_b   1.000
_cell.length_c   1.000
_cell.angle_alpha   90.00
_cell.angle_beta   90.00
_cell.angle_gamma   90.00
#
_symmetry.space_group_name_H-M   'P 1'
#
loop_
_entity.id
_entity.type
_entity.pdbx_description
1 polymer ?
#
loop_
_entity_poly.entity_id
_entity_poly.type
_entity_poly.pdbx_seq_one_letter_code
_entity_poly.pdbx_strand_id
1 'polypeptide(L)' 'MSVVFEKTKLLTDKTFHYCPGCNHGIIHRLVAEVLDEMNLDGNVVGVAPVGCS' A
#
# COMPACT_ATOMS: atom_id res chain seq x y z
N MET A 1 13.46 -20.12 2.91
CA MET A 1 13.17 -18.94 2.08
C MET A 1 12.94 -17.78 3.03
N SER A 2 13.73 -16.72 2.94
CA SER A 2 13.59 -15.55 3.82
C SER A 2 12.37 -14.74 3.40
N VAL A 3 11.55 -14.32 4.37
CA VAL A 3 10.50 -13.34 4.13
C VAL A 3 11.20 -12.00 3.89
N VAL A 4 11.04 -11.46 2.68
CA VAL A 4 11.72 -10.21 2.27
C VAL A 4 10.85 -8.98 2.56
N PHE A 5 9.54 -9.17 2.63
CA PHE A 5 8.57 -8.17 3.07
C PHE A 5 7.29 -8.86 3.52
N GLU A 6 6.50 -8.15 4.31
CA GLU A 6 5.17 -8.56 4.73
C GLU A 6 4.13 -7.50 4.36
N LYS A 7 2.86 -7.88 4.38
CA LYS A 7 1.78 -6.94 4.14
C LYS A 7 1.56 -6.12 5.41
N THR A 8 1.69 -4.79 5.31
CA THR A 8 1.37 -3.86 6.39
C THR A 8 -0.11 -3.93 6.82
N LYS A 9 -0.35 -3.70 8.11
CA LYS A 9 -1.69 -3.61 8.72
C LYS A 9 -2.53 -2.46 8.15
N LEU A 10 -1.89 -1.45 7.54
CA LEU A 10 -2.56 -0.28 6.98
C LEU A 10 -3.21 -0.53 5.61
N LEU A 11 -2.98 -1.72 5.00
CA LEU A 11 -3.63 -2.12 3.76
C LEU A 11 -4.80 -3.08 4.01
N THR A 12 -5.92 -2.82 3.35
CA THR A 12 -7.09 -3.71 3.39
C THR A 12 -6.81 -5.08 2.77
N ASP A 13 -7.64 -6.08 3.07
CA ASP A 13 -7.57 -7.43 2.46
C ASP A 13 -8.09 -7.52 1.03
N LYS A 14 -8.52 -6.40 0.45
CA LYS A 14 -8.94 -6.37 -0.95
C LYS A 14 -7.76 -6.61 -1.88
N THR A 15 -7.94 -7.55 -2.80
CA THR A 15 -6.98 -7.77 -3.88
C THR A 15 -6.91 -6.52 -4.77
N PHE A 16 -5.68 -6.12 -5.13
CA PHE A 16 -5.49 -5.01 -6.06
C PHE A 16 -6.02 -5.36 -7.45
N HIS A 17 -6.62 -4.38 -8.12
CA HIS A 17 -7.10 -4.48 -9.50
C HIS A 17 -6.02 -4.13 -10.54
N TYR A 18 -4.76 -4.08 -10.11
CA TYR A 18 -3.63 -3.63 -10.91
C TYR A 18 -3.10 -4.72 -11.84
N CYS A 19 -2.65 -4.31 -13.02
CA CYS A 19 -2.01 -5.22 -13.97
C CYS A 19 -0.73 -5.83 -13.36
N PRO A 20 -0.46 -7.13 -13.60
CA PRO A 20 0.82 -7.74 -13.24
C PRO A 20 1.98 -6.97 -13.86
N GLY A 21 3.00 -6.66 -13.06
CA GLY A 21 4.19 -5.91 -13.50
C GLY A 21 4.03 -4.39 -13.53
N CYS A 22 2.85 -3.83 -13.24
CA CYS A 22 2.74 -2.39 -13.00
C CYS A 22 3.08 -2.05 -11.55
N ASN A 23 3.56 -0.83 -11.31
CA ASN A 23 4.10 -0.45 -10.01
C ASN A 23 3.04 0.04 -9.00
N HIS A 24 1.77 0.18 -9.40
CA HIS A 24 0.74 0.76 -8.53
C HIS A 24 0.57 -0.03 -7.23
N GLY A 25 0.49 -1.37 -7.30
CA GLY A 25 0.37 -2.21 -6.10
C GLY A 25 1.61 -2.13 -5.18
N ILE A 26 2.80 -1.99 -5.77
CA ILE A 26 4.05 -1.81 -5.03
C ILE A 26 4.04 -0.44 -4.32
N ILE A 27 3.62 0.62 -5.02
CA ILE A 27 3.54 1.98 -4.46
C ILE A 27 2.60 2.01 -3.26
N HIS A 28 1.40 1.42 -3.35
CA HIS A 28 0.47 1.33 -2.21
C HIS A 28 1.09 0.65 -1.00
N ARG A 29 1.84 -0.45 -1.20
CA ARG A 29 2.58 -1.13 -0.13
C ARG A 29 3.65 -0.24 0.49
N LEU A 30 4.51 0.35 -0.33
CA LEU A 30 5.62 1.20 0.15
C LEU A 30 5.10 2.43 0.92
N VAL A 31 4.06 3.09 0.42
CA VAL A 31 3.43 4.21 1.11
C VAL A 31 2.87 3.75 2.46
N ALA A 32 2.18 2.62 2.51
CA ALA A 32 1.60 2.10 3.74
C ALA A 32 2.67 1.60 4.74
N GLU A 33 3.81 1.07 4.28
CA GLU A 33 4.97 0.74 5.14
C GLU A 33 5.53 2.01 5.81
N VAL A 34 5.76 3.07 5.04
CA VAL A 34 6.24 4.35 5.58
C VAL A 34 5.25 4.98 6.56
N LEU A 35 3.95 4.90 6.28
CA LEU A 35 2.93 5.40 7.21
C LEU A 35 2.93 4.65 8.55
N ASP A 36 3.18 3.34 8.52
CA ASP A 36 3.30 2.51 9.74
C ASP A 36 4.58 2.85 10.51
N GLU A 37 5.73 2.97 9.82
CA GLU A 37 7.00 3.42 10.41
C GLU A 37 6.88 4.80 11.09
N MET A 38 6.09 5.70 10.51
CA MET A 38 5.83 7.03 11.03
C MET A 38 4.75 7.07 12.13
N ASN A 39 4.12 5.93 12.47
CA ASN A 39 3.02 5.82 13.44
C ASN A 39 1.84 6.76 13.13
N LEU A 40 1.46 6.86 11.85
CA LEU A 40 0.37 7.75 11.40
C LEU A 40 -0.99 7.03 11.27
N ASP A 41 -1.15 5.86 11.87
CA ASP A 41 -2.42 5.12 11.84
C ASP A 41 -3.59 5.99 12.36
N GLY A 42 -4.69 6.04 11.61
CA GLY A 42 -5.84 6.89 11.89
C GLY A 42 -5.63 8.40 11.72
N ASN A 43 -4.42 8.86 11.38
CA ASN A 43 -4.05 10.27 11.22
C ASN A 43 -3.54 10.59 9.79
N VAL A 44 -4.18 9.99 8.78
CA VAL A 44 -3.84 10.18 7.36
C VAL A 44 -5.11 10.31 6.54
N VAL A 45 -5.10 11.19 5.54
CA VAL A 45 -6.15 11.30 4.52
C VAL A 45 -5.56 10.89 3.16
N GLY A 46 -6.09 9.80 2.60
CA GLY A 46 -5.76 9.39 1.23
C GLY A 46 -6.62 10.13 0.21
N VAL A 47 -6.00 10.66 -0.85
CA VAL A 47 -6.69 11.30 -1.98
C VAL A 47 -6.36 10.52 -3.25
N ALA A 48 -7.38 9.94 -3.88
CA ALA A 48 -7.23 9.16 -5.12
C ALA A 48 -7.95 9.88 -6.28
N PRO A 49 -7.33 10.02 -7.46
CA PRO A 49 -7.96 10.55 -8.66
C PRO A 49 -8.82 9.49 -9.37
N VAL A 50 -9.41 9.88 -10.52
CA VAL A 50 -10.07 8.93 -11.43
C VAL A 50 -8.99 8.27 -12.28
N GLY A 51 -8.82 6.96 -12.12
CA GLY A 51 -7.84 6.18 -12.86
C GLY A 51 -7.40 4.93 -12.11
N CYS A 52 -6.28 4.35 -12.56
CA CYS A 52 -5.61 3.28 -11.82
C CYS A 52 -4.86 3.83 -10.59
N SER A 53 -4.22 4.99 -10.75
CA SER A 53 -3.59 5.71 -9.63
C SER A 53 -4.59 6.57 -8.90
#